data_AF-A0A8X6XY31-F1
#
_entry.id   AF-A0A8X6XY31-F1
#
_cell.length_a   1.000
_cell.length_b   1.000
_cell.length_c   1.000
_cell.angle_alpha   90.00
_cell.angle_beta   90.00
_cell.angle_gamma   90.00
#
_symmetry.space_group_name_H-M   'P 1'
#
loop_
_entity.id
_entity.type
_entity.pdbx_description
1 polymer ?
#
loop_
_entity_poly.entity_id
_entity_poly.type
_entity_poly.pdbx_seq_one_letter_code
_entity_poly.pdbx_strand_id
1 'polypeptide(L)'
;MPSPFLLIFLPVILSSVWACPSEQSIAPACICRDMEDGAMMICSNITSAEELVPYIKTTDSLDMLALTIMESTLIYIPSDLFKNTKYQKVNTI
;
A
#
# COMPACT_ATOMS: atom_id res chain seq x y z
N MET A 1 13.83 52.18 8.15
CA MET A 1 14.13 51.28 9.29
C MET A 1 13.21 50.07 9.18
N PRO A 2 13.75 48.84 9.17
CA PRO A 2 13.09 47.65 8.63
C PRO A 2 12.41 46.78 9.71
N SER A 3 11.28 46.18 9.32
CA SER A 3 10.63 44.88 9.67
C SER A 3 10.85 44.21 11.05
N PRO A 4 9.86 43.44 11.56
CA PRO A 4 9.56 42.15 10.94
C PRO A 4 8.05 41.85 10.82
N PHE A 5 7.55 41.82 9.58
CA PHE A 5 6.44 40.94 9.23
C PHE A 5 6.86 39.50 9.51
N LEU A 6 6.42 38.96 10.64
CA LEU A 6 6.65 37.57 11.03
C LEU A 6 5.66 36.68 10.26
N LEU A 7 5.93 36.47 8.96
CA LEU A 7 5.29 35.42 8.17
C LEU A 7 5.80 34.08 8.71
N ILE A 8 5.07 33.52 9.67
CA ILE A 8 5.25 32.15 10.13
C ILE A 8 4.84 31.24 8.95
N PHE A 9 5.81 30.88 8.13
CA PHE A 9 5.71 29.72 7.26
C PHE A 9 5.65 28.50 8.17
N LEU A 10 4.44 28.02 8.45
CA LEU A 10 4.22 26.72 9.05
C LEU A 10 4.76 25.70 8.04
N PRO A 11 5.84 24.94 8.32
CA PRO A 11 6.17 23.83 7.45
C PRO A 11 5.04 22.83 7.63
N VAL A 12 4.15 22.74 6.64
CA VAL A 12 3.27 21.57 6.49
C VAL A 12 4.24 20.42 6.25
N ILE A 13 4.59 19.75 7.35
CA ILE A 13 5.31 18.50 7.34
C ILE A 13 4.40 17.55 6.57
N LEU A 14 4.65 17.43 5.25
CA LEU A 14 4.16 16.33 4.45
C LEU A 14 4.89 15.11 4.99
N SER A 15 4.39 14.57 6.11
CA SER A 15 4.69 13.21 6.47
C SER A 15 4.14 12.38 5.31
N SER A 16 5.03 11.80 4.51
CA SER A 16 4.66 10.71 3.61
C SER A 16 4.11 9.60 4.50
N VAL A 17 2.81 9.65 4.78
CA VAL A 17 2.15 8.65 5.58
C VAL A 17 2.14 7.41 4.70
N TRP A 18 3.04 6.47 4.99
CA TRP A 18 2.86 5.08 4.62
C TRP A 18 1.56 4.66 5.29
N ALA A 19 0.48 4.74 4.52
CA ALA A 19 -0.87 4.58 5.00
C ALA A 19 -1.45 3.37 4.31
N CYS A 20 -1.95 2.44 5.10
CA CYS A 20 -2.84 1.41 4.62
C CYS A 20 -4.08 2.00 3.94
N PRO A 21 -4.60 1.34 2.89
CA PRO A 21 -5.90 1.68 2.34
C PRO A 21 -7.00 1.41 3.39
N SER A 22 -8.19 1.97 3.17
CA SER A 22 -9.30 1.74 4.08
C SER A 22 -9.66 0.26 4.13
N GLU A 23 -9.95 -0.26 5.33
CA GLU A 23 -10.30 -1.67 5.52
C GLU A 23 -11.48 -2.10 4.64
N GLN A 24 -12.47 -1.23 4.46
CA GLN A 24 -13.64 -1.47 3.61
C GLN A 24 -13.29 -1.74 2.13
N SER A 25 -12.12 -1.28 1.68
CA SER A 25 -11.66 -1.46 0.29
C SER A 25 -10.87 -2.76 0.06
N ILE A 26 -10.43 -3.42 1.13
CA ILE A 26 -9.55 -4.60 1.06
C ILE A 26 -10.09 -5.83 1.80
N ALA A 27 -10.99 -5.65 2.77
CA ALA A 27 -11.64 -6.74 3.48
C ALA A 27 -12.66 -7.47 2.58
N PRO A 28 -12.94 -8.75 2.85
CA PRO A 28 -12.33 -9.60 3.89
C PRO A 28 -11.05 -10.30 3.42
N ALA A 29 -10.70 -10.20 2.14
CA ALA A 29 -9.63 -11.00 1.55
C ALA A 29 -8.25 -10.53 2.00
N CYS A 30 -8.07 -9.23 2.26
CA CYS A 30 -6.80 -8.66 2.65
C CYS A 30 -6.93 -7.80 3.91
N ILE A 31 -5.84 -7.78 4.67
CA ILE A 31 -5.59 -6.85 5.77
C ILE A 31 -4.34 -6.03 5.45
N CYS A 32 -4.25 -4.82 6.00
CA CYS A 32 -3.07 -4.00 5.89
C CYS A 32 -2.62 -3.52 7.27
N ARG A 33 -1.31 -3.44 7.48
CA ARG A 33 -0.69 -2.91 8.70
C ARG A 33 0.38 -1.89 8.35
N ASP A 34 0.31 -0.74 9.00
CA ASP A 34 1.39 0.24 9.00
C ASP A 34 2.51 -0.27 9.92
N MET A 35 3.70 -0.47 9.36
CA MET A 35 4.91 -0.83 10.11
C MET A 35 5.87 0.36 10.15
N GLU A 36 6.88 0.32 11.03
CA GLU A 36 7.89 1.37 11.14
C GLU A 36 8.60 1.66 9.81
N ASP A 37 8.73 0.65 8.93
CA ASP A 37 9.40 0.73 7.63
C ASP A 37 8.43 0.84 6.42
N GLY A 38 7.12 0.90 6.66
CA GLY A 38 6.10 1.08 5.62
C GLY A 38 4.85 0.20 5.78
N ALA A 39 3.88 0.41 4.89
CA ALA A 39 2.61 -0.33 4.90
C ALA A 39 2.77 -1.73 4.28
N MET A 40 2.28 -2.76 4.97
CA MET A 40 2.32 -4.15 4.51
C MET A 40 0.90 -4.69 4.35
N MET A 41 0.60 -5.22 3.16
CA MET A 41 -0.68 -5.87 2.86
C MET A 41 -0.53 -7.39 2.87
N ILE A 42 -1.46 -8.07 3.53
CA ILE A 42 -1.51 -9.52 3.61
C ILE A 42 -2.87 -9.95 3.07
N CYS A 43 -2.87 -10.75 2.02
CA CYS A 43 -4.08 -11.30 1.39
C CYS A 43 -4.13 -12.82 1.58
N SER A 44 -5.32 -13.35 1.84
CA SER A 44 -5.56 -14.77 2.07
C SER A 44 -6.67 -15.32 1.17
N ASN A 45 -6.64 -16.63 0.90
CA ASN A 45 -7.68 -17.34 0.13
C ASN A 45 -7.91 -16.79 -1.28
N ILE A 46 -6.88 -16.22 -1.89
CA ILE A 46 -6.95 -15.74 -3.27
C ILE A 46 -6.83 -16.94 -4.21
N THR A 47 -7.76 -17.11 -5.14
CA THR A 47 -7.75 -18.26 -6.06
C THR A 47 -7.26 -17.94 -7.46
N SER A 48 -7.26 -16.66 -7.83
CA SER A 48 -6.84 -16.18 -9.14
C SER A 48 -6.14 -14.82 -9.08
N ALA A 49 -5.33 -14.51 -10.09
CA ALA A 49 -4.65 -13.22 -10.17
C ALA A 49 -5.64 -12.06 -10.36
N GLU A 50 -6.76 -12.33 -11.03
CA GLU A 50 -7.85 -11.40 -11.27
C GLU A 50 -8.49 -10.91 -9.97
N GLU A 51 -8.56 -11.76 -8.95
CA GLU A 51 -9.04 -11.40 -7.60
C GLU A 51 -8.09 -10.41 -6.89
N LEU A 52 -6.79 -10.42 -7.21
CA LEU A 52 -5.83 -9.48 -6.61
C LEU A 52 -5.97 -8.07 -7.19
N VAL A 53 -6.37 -7.95 -8.46
CA VAL A 53 -6.44 -6.68 -9.20
C VAL A 53 -7.13 -5.54 -8.42
N PRO A 54 -8.36 -5.71 -7.89
CA PRO A 54 -9.02 -4.64 -7.16
C PRO A 54 -8.24 -4.20 -5.91
N TYR A 55 -7.61 -5.13 -5.18
CA TYR A 55 -6.87 -4.83 -3.96
C TYR A 55 -5.53 -4.16 -4.24
N ILE A 56 -4.85 -4.52 -5.33
CA ILE A 56 -3.63 -3.82 -5.75
C ILE A 56 -3.94 -2.39 -6.17
N LYS A 57 -5.02 -2.18 -6.92
CA LYS A 57 -5.42 -0.84 -7.40
C LYS A 57 -5.76 0.14 -6.28
N THR A 58 -6.28 -0.32 -5.15
CA THR A 58 -6.55 0.57 -4.00
C THR A 58 -5.26 1.10 -3.37
N THR A 59 -4.11 0.53 -3.74
CA THR A 59 -2.79 0.91 -3.24
C THR A 59 -1.90 1.60 -4.28
N ASP A 60 -2.38 1.88 -5.50
CA ASP A 60 -1.56 2.44 -6.60
C ASP A 60 -0.83 3.74 -6.19
N SER A 61 -1.46 4.59 -5.38
CA SER A 61 -0.87 5.84 -4.89
C SER A 61 -0.08 5.69 -3.59
N LEU A 62 -0.20 4.56 -2.90
CA LEU A 62 0.32 4.32 -1.56
C LEU A 62 1.71 3.66 -1.65
N ASP A 63 2.65 4.10 -0.82
CA ASP A 63 3.95 3.44 -0.75
C ASP A 63 3.81 2.17 0.09
N MET A 64 3.91 1.01 -0.57
CA MET A 64 3.70 -0.29 0.05
C MET A 64 5.03 -1.02 0.20
N LEU A 65 5.39 -1.39 1.42
CA LEU A 65 6.62 -2.15 1.68
C LEU A 65 6.51 -3.55 1.08
N ALA A 66 5.42 -4.26 1.37
CA ALA A 66 5.26 -5.63 0.92
C ALA A 66 3.81 -6.03 0.70
N LEU A 67 3.62 -6.93 -0.26
CA LEU A 67 2.45 -7.79 -0.39
C LEU A 67 2.85 -9.20 0.02
N THR A 68 2.05 -9.82 0.90
CA THR A 68 2.14 -11.25 1.20
C THR A 68 0.83 -11.91 0.85
N ILE A 69 0.89 -12.97 0.05
CA ILE A 69 -0.26 -13.80 -0.32
C ILE A 69 -0.11 -15.14 0.41
N MET A 70 -1.08 -15.49 1.25
CA MET A 70 -1.09 -16.70 2.06
C MET A 70 -2.29 -17.57 1.71
N GLU A 71 -2.21 -18.88 2.00
CA GLU A 71 -3.36 -19.80 1.91
C GLU A 71 -4.10 -19.72 0.57
N SER A 72 -3.35 -19.47 -0.50
CA SER A 72 -3.88 -19.18 -1.83
C SER A 72 -3.53 -20.30 -2.79
N THR A 73 -4.46 -20.65 -3.68
CA THR A 73 -4.25 -21.69 -4.69
C THR A 73 -3.74 -21.12 -6.03
N LEU A 74 -3.23 -19.89 -6.00
CA LEU A 74 -2.72 -19.19 -7.17
C LEU A 74 -1.62 -19.99 -7.87
N ILE A 75 -1.85 -20.27 -9.15
CA ILE A 75 -0.87 -20.97 -10.01
C ILE A 75 0.24 -20.00 -10.45
N TYR A 76 -0.08 -18.71 -10.59
CA TYR A 76 0.82 -17.68 -11.11
C TYR A 76 0.34 -16.28 -10.72
N ILE A 77 1.29 -15.37 -10.45
CA ILE A 77 1.01 -13.94 -10.25
C ILE A 77 1.63 -13.14 -11.41
N PRO A 78 0.83 -12.38 -12.19
CA PRO A 78 1.35 -11.49 -13.22
C PRO A 78 2.24 -10.41 -12.63
N SER A 79 3.51 -10.37 -13.04
CA SER A 79 4.40 -9.25 -12.69
C SER A 79 3.89 -7.91 -13.21
N ASP A 80 3.15 -7.93 -14.32
CA ASP A 80 2.52 -6.74 -14.91
C ASP A 80 1.48 -6.10 -14.00
N LEU A 81 0.90 -6.86 -13.07
CA LEU A 81 -0.04 -6.36 -12.08
C LEU A 81 0.57 -5.30 -11.16
N PHE A 82 1.88 -5.38 -10.95
CA PHE A 82 2.61 -4.48 -10.07
C PHE A 82 3.31 -3.36 -10.83
N LYS A 83 3.25 -3.34 -12.17
CA LYS A 83 3.77 -2.23 -12.96
C LYS A 83 2.95 -1.00 -12.63
N ASN A 84 3.62 0.07 -12.20
CA ASN A 84 3.03 1.33 -11.72
C ASN A 84 2.43 1.29 -10.30
N THR A 85 2.68 0.22 -9.55
CA THR A 85 2.47 0.20 -8.11
C THR A 85 3.77 0.56 -7.40
N LYS A 86 3.69 0.80 -6.09
CA LYS A 86 4.86 1.12 -5.27
C LYS A 86 5.23 0.01 -4.28
N TYR A 87 4.90 -1.24 -4.61
CA TYR A 87 5.33 -2.40 -3.85
C TYR A 87 6.83 -2.62 -3.97
N GLN A 88 7.52 -2.73 -2.84
CA GLN A 88 8.95 -3.08 -2.84
C GLN A 88 9.17 -4.60 -2.91
N LYS A 89 8.25 -5.39 -2.35
CA LYS A 89 8.35 -6.85 -2.29
C LYS A 89 6.99 -7.53 -2.46
N VAL A 90 6.99 -8.67 -3.15
CA VAL A 90 5.83 -9.57 -3.25
C VAL A 90 6.27 -10.96 -2.82
N ASN A 91 5.58 -11.53 -1.83
CA ASN A 91 5.87 -12.86 -1.28
C ASN A 91 4.62 -13.75 -1.36
N THR A 92 4.83 -15.05 -1.55
CA THR A 92 3.80 -16.10 -1.44
C THR A 92 4.22 -17.08 -0.35
N ILE A 93 3.31 -17.42 0.55
CA ILE A 93 3.55 -18.33 1.70
C ILE A 93 2.53 -19.48 1.68
#